data_AF-A0A380K6U5-F1
#
_entry.id   AF-A0A380K6U5-F1
#
_cell.length_a   1.000
_cell.length_b   1.000
_cell.length_c   1.000
_cell.angle_alpha   90.00
_cell.angle_beta   90.00
_cell.angle_gamma   90.00
#
_symmetry.space_group_name_H-M   'P 1'
#
loop_
_entity.id
_entity.type
_entity.pdbx_description
1 polymer ?
#
loop_
_entity_poly.entity_id
_entity_poly.type
_entity_poly.pdbx_seq_one_letter_code
_entity_poly.pdbx_strand_id
1 'polypeptide(L)'
;MKKTKLLLLLPLLVLLVACGKSAKDSFISRVEENTTTKNHAYQITTTISDIKTDDSSLKNLNNKSFTTTVNISPKGKKASVKIDLAQLDSKLPSYEFIAIGNNLYMNLDALMQLQNLNQSSQISFEGGDFTGKYINASDISDNKFKFDDYTSLTDVSWLKTLSDDDFSTSKDNAILTLTVKTLSSFLNDAIKSSNSKASDNLSLSSLLSNKSSLRISIDKNGKQTATASLVFKNSKTLGISSLNAKMTVKDVDYTSPQAPEASSVLSTTQLTSLMETHYKYSQSQFEELYNYVKENAGDFTKEQLDSAFADDKTHMTAEQLQQFNDMINQATSSSSN
;
A
#
# COMPACT_ATOMS: atom_id res chain seq x y z
N MET A 1 -20.44 -62.03 -14.87
CA MET A 1 -19.64 -61.07 -15.69
C MET A 1 -20.04 -59.58 -15.52
N LYS A 2 -20.74 -59.16 -14.45
CA LYS A 2 -21.09 -57.73 -14.23
C LYS A 2 -20.16 -56.98 -13.25
N LYS A 3 -19.45 -57.69 -12.36
CA LYS A 3 -18.55 -57.10 -11.35
C LYS A 3 -17.17 -56.71 -11.89
N THR A 4 -16.67 -57.36 -12.94
CA THR A 4 -15.39 -57.04 -13.60
C THR A 4 -15.43 -55.79 -14.47
N LYS A 5 -16.60 -55.41 -15.02
CA LYS A 5 -16.75 -54.15 -15.78
C LYS A 5 -16.73 -52.89 -14.90
N LEU A 6 -17.17 -52.99 -13.64
CA LEU A 6 -17.14 -51.89 -12.68
C LEU A 6 -15.72 -51.61 -12.17
N LEU A 7 -14.90 -52.65 -12.00
CA LEU A 7 -13.49 -52.55 -11.61
C LEU A 7 -12.57 -52.00 -12.71
N LEU A 8 -12.94 -52.14 -13.99
CA LEU A 8 -12.25 -51.50 -15.12
C LEU A 8 -12.66 -50.03 -15.33
N LEU A 9 -13.83 -49.65 -14.83
CA LEU A 9 -14.32 -48.26 -14.82
C LEU A 9 -13.65 -47.41 -13.73
N LEU A 10 -13.19 -48.00 -12.63
CA LEU A 10 -12.49 -47.27 -11.56
C LEU A 10 -11.17 -46.64 -12.03
N PRO A 11 -10.24 -47.38 -12.68
CA PRO A 11 -9.03 -46.79 -13.25
C PRO A 11 -9.36 -45.75 -14.31
N LEU A 12 -10.41 -45.96 -15.12
CA LEU A 12 -10.85 -45.03 -16.15
C LEU A 12 -11.45 -43.73 -15.57
N LEU A 13 -12.21 -43.82 -14.48
CA LEU A 13 -12.74 -42.68 -13.72
C LEU A 13 -11.62 -41.95 -12.98
N VAL A 14 -10.64 -42.67 -12.44
CA VAL A 14 -9.43 -42.09 -11.83
C VAL A 14 -8.55 -41.42 -12.90
N LEU A 15 -8.45 -41.99 -14.11
CA LEU A 15 -7.77 -41.40 -15.28
C LEU A 15 -8.51 -40.18 -15.86
N LEU A 16 -9.85 -40.17 -15.82
CA LEU A 16 -10.68 -39.03 -16.25
C LEU A 16 -10.68 -37.88 -15.23
N VAL A 17 -10.56 -38.18 -13.93
CA VAL A 17 -10.35 -37.16 -12.89
C VAL A 17 -8.91 -36.64 -12.89
N ALA A 18 -7.94 -37.47 -13.29
CA ALA A 18 -6.52 -37.07 -13.45
C ALA A 18 -6.20 -36.28 -14.74
N CYS A 19 -7.17 -36.09 -15.64
CA CYS A 19 -7.02 -35.19 -16.81
C CYS A 19 -7.68 -33.82 -16.60
N GLY A 20 -8.25 -33.55 -15.42
CA GLY A 20 -8.61 -32.18 -15.04
C GLY A 20 -7.34 -31.40 -14.74
N LYS A 21 -7.16 -30.22 -15.34
CA LYS A 21 -6.11 -29.27 -14.92
C LYS A 21 -6.14 -29.15 -13.40
N SER A 22 -4.99 -29.22 -12.74
CA SER A 22 -4.89 -29.02 -11.29
C SER A 22 -5.53 -27.67 -10.90
N ALA A 23 -5.92 -27.49 -9.63
CA ALA A 23 -6.49 -26.20 -9.19
C ALA A 23 -5.56 -25.02 -9.52
N LYS A 24 -4.26 -25.25 -9.38
CA LYS A 24 -3.18 -24.33 -9.75
C LYS A 24 -3.15 -24.06 -11.26
N ASP A 25 -3.09 -25.09 -12.10
CA ASP A 25 -3.06 -24.93 -13.56
C ASP A 25 -4.33 -24.26 -14.09
N SER A 26 -5.48 -24.57 -13.49
CA SER A 26 -6.76 -23.92 -13.79
C SER A 26 -6.73 -22.44 -13.44
N PHE A 27 -6.19 -22.08 -12.27
CA PHE A 27 -6.04 -20.68 -11.87
C PHE A 27 -5.08 -19.93 -12.79
N ILE A 28 -3.88 -20.49 -13.03
CA ILE A 28 -2.85 -19.88 -13.89
C ILE A 28 -3.39 -19.67 -15.32
N SER A 29 -4.02 -20.70 -15.91
CA SER A 29 -4.65 -20.60 -17.24
C SER A 29 -5.64 -19.45 -17.32
N ARG A 30 -6.48 -19.26 -16.30
CA ARG A 30 -7.46 -18.17 -16.26
C ARG A 30 -6.82 -16.81 -16.09
N VAL A 31 -5.69 -16.69 -15.41
CA VAL A 31 -4.95 -15.43 -15.34
C VAL A 31 -4.30 -15.15 -16.70
N GLU A 32 -3.61 -16.12 -17.30
CA GLU A 32 -2.92 -15.99 -18.60
C GLU A 32 -3.90 -15.65 -19.75
N GLU A 33 -5.09 -16.26 -19.76
CA GLU A 33 -6.16 -15.93 -20.71
C GLU A 33 -6.61 -14.46 -20.59
N ASN A 34 -6.52 -13.89 -19.40
CA ASN A 34 -6.93 -12.51 -19.10
C ASN A 34 -5.78 -11.48 -19.21
N THR A 35 -4.50 -11.88 -19.18
CA THR A 35 -3.33 -10.96 -19.12
C THR A 35 -2.55 -10.82 -20.43
N THR A 36 -3.17 -11.05 -21.60
CA THR A 36 -2.51 -10.89 -22.90
C THR A 36 -1.96 -9.46 -23.14
N THR A 37 -1.03 -9.29 -24.09
CA THR A 37 -0.28 -8.04 -24.43
C THR A 37 -1.09 -6.79 -24.86
N LYS A 38 -2.39 -6.77 -24.58
CA LYS A 38 -3.33 -5.69 -24.90
C LYS A 38 -3.33 -4.63 -23.79
N ASN A 39 -3.95 -3.49 -24.09
CA ASN A 39 -4.26 -2.51 -23.06
C ASN A 39 -5.40 -3.04 -22.19
N HIS A 40 -5.30 -2.85 -20.89
CA HIS A 40 -6.28 -3.32 -19.91
C HIS A 40 -6.70 -2.19 -19.00
N ALA A 41 -7.97 -2.19 -18.61
CA ALA A 41 -8.44 -1.32 -17.55
C ALA A 41 -9.44 -2.06 -16.65
N TYR A 42 -9.26 -1.84 -15.36
CA TYR A 42 -10.05 -2.47 -14.31
C TYR A 42 -10.63 -1.41 -13.39
N GLN A 43 -11.88 -1.62 -13.01
CA GLN A 43 -12.48 -0.98 -11.86
C GLN A 43 -12.58 -2.01 -10.74
N ILE A 44 -11.91 -1.74 -9.63
CA ILE A 44 -11.91 -2.56 -8.43
C ILE A 44 -12.76 -1.83 -7.39
N THR A 45 -13.93 -2.37 -7.08
CA THR A 45 -14.72 -1.88 -5.95
C THR A 45 -14.29 -2.64 -4.70
N THR A 46 -13.76 -1.90 -3.72
CA THR A 46 -13.35 -2.45 -2.42
C THR A 46 -14.39 -2.06 -1.37
N THR A 47 -15.08 -3.03 -0.81
CA THR A 47 -16.02 -2.87 0.30
C THR A 47 -15.36 -3.29 1.59
N ILE A 48 -15.27 -2.37 2.55
CA ILE A 48 -14.82 -2.67 3.91
C ILE A 48 -15.95 -3.44 4.58
N SER A 49 -15.78 -4.74 4.76
CA SER A 49 -16.84 -5.60 5.29
C SER A 49 -16.92 -5.52 6.82
N ASP A 50 -15.78 -5.38 7.49
CA ASP A 50 -15.70 -5.31 8.95
C ASP A 50 -14.36 -4.73 9.40
N ILE A 51 -14.38 -3.79 10.35
CA ILE A 51 -13.21 -3.28 11.06
C ILE A 51 -13.42 -3.50 12.56
N LYS A 52 -12.49 -4.22 13.19
CA LYS A 52 -12.42 -4.36 14.64
C LYS A 52 -11.44 -3.35 15.22
N THR A 53 -11.97 -2.33 15.86
CA THR A 53 -11.25 -1.16 16.37
C THR A 53 -11.99 -0.62 17.59
N ASP A 54 -11.27 0.09 18.46
CA ASP A 54 -11.88 0.84 19.57
C ASP A 54 -12.25 2.28 19.15
N ASP A 55 -11.74 2.76 18.01
CA ASP A 55 -12.02 4.07 17.45
C ASP A 55 -13.39 4.09 16.74
N SER A 56 -14.30 4.92 17.24
CA SER A 56 -15.64 5.07 16.68
C SER A 56 -15.67 5.68 15.29
N SER A 57 -14.67 6.50 14.93
CA SER A 57 -14.57 7.10 13.59
C SER A 57 -14.29 6.04 12.53
N LEU A 58 -13.44 5.06 12.83
CA LEU A 58 -13.10 3.96 11.94
C LEU A 58 -14.24 2.94 11.80
N LYS A 59 -15.04 2.71 12.85
CA LYS A 59 -16.24 1.85 12.76
C LYS A 59 -17.23 2.35 11.71
N ASN A 60 -17.30 3.66 11.48
CA ASN A 60 -18.18 4.26 10.47
C ASN A 60 -17.78 3.93 9.03
N LEU A 61 -16.62 3.28 8.82
CA LEU A 61 -16.19 2.79 7.51
C LEU A 61 -16.76 1.42 7.16
N ASN A 62 -17.37 0.72 8.12
CA ASN A 62 -17.99 -0.58 7.88
C ASN A 62 -19.09 -0.50 6.81
N ASN A 63 -19.07 -1.46 5.89
CA ASN A 63 -19.90 -1.57 4.69
C ASN A 63 -19.78 -0.42 3.68
N LYS A 64 -18.87 0.55 3.92
CA LYS A 64 -18.55 1.54 2.90
C LYS A 64 -17.64 0.94 1.85
N SER A 65 -17.72 1.52 0.66
CA SER A 65 -16.94 1.08 -0.48
C SER A 65 -16.22 2.24 -1.12
N PHE A 66 -15.06 1.96 -1.69
CA PHE A 66 -14.36 2.87 -2.57
C PHE A 66 -13.97 2.16 -3.86
N THR A 67 -13.63 2.98 -4.85
CA THR A 67 -13.29 2.51 -6.18
C THR A 67 -11.82 2.77 -6.46
N THR A 68 -11.13 1.75 -6.93
CA THR A 68 -9.81 1.85 -7.54
C THR A 68 -9.93 1.64 -9.04
N THR A 69 -9.45 2.58 -9.84
CA THR A 69 -9.35 2.44 -11.30
C THR A 69 -7.91 2.20 -11.68
N VAL A 70 -7.68 1.16 -12.47
CA VAL A 70 -6.35 0.78 -12.95
C VAL A 70 -6.38 0.81 -14.48
N ASN A 71 -5.43 1.50 -15.11
CA ASN A 71 -5.23 1.46 -16.56
C ASN A 71 -3.80 1.02 -16.83
N ILE A 72 -3.60 0.05 -17.72
CA ILE A 72 -2.26 -0.49 -18.05
C ILE A 72 -2.13 -0.62 -19.56
N SER A 73 -1.07 -0.04 -20.12
CA SER A 73 -0.60 -0.29 -21.49
C SER A 73 0.85 -0.75 -21.43
N PRO A 74 1.09 -2.08 -21.48
CA PRO A 74 2.45 -2.62 -21.43
C PRO A 74 3.30 -2.13 -22.61
N LYS A 75 2.77 -2.16 -23.83
CA LYS A 75 3.47 -1.69 -25.04
C LYS A 75 3.72 -0.18 -25.04
N GLY A 76 2.75 0.60 -24.54
CA GLY A 76 2.90 2.04 -24.39
C GLY A 76 3.80 2.46 -23.24
N LYS A 77 4.21 1.52 -22.38
CA LYS A 77 4.91 1.77 -21.10
C LYS A 77 4.17 2.80 -20.24
N LYS A 78 2.85 2.62 -20.13
CA LYS A 78 1.98 3.49 -19.34
C LYS A 78 1.18 2.68 -18.35
N ALA A 79 1.04 3.20 -17.13
CA ALA A 79 0.08 2.70 -16.17
C ALA A 79 -0.49 3.86 -15.35
N SER A 80 -1.72 3.73 -14.87
CA SER A 80 -2.22 4.58 -13.80
C SER A 80 -3.05 3.78 -12.81
N VAL A 81 -3.00 4.21 -11.55
CA VAL A 81 -3.84 3.72 -10.47
C VAL A 81 -4.44 4.94 -9.78
N LYS A 82 -5.76 5.00 -9.76
CA LYS A 82 -6.52 6.02 -9.05
C LYS A 82 -7.39 5.38 -7.98
N ILE A 83 -7.30 5.84 -6.74
CA ILE A 83 -8.06 5.35 -5.59
C ILE A 83 -8.92 6.50 -5.08
N ASP A 84 -10.25 6.36 -5.12
CA ASP A 84 -11.17 7.41 -4.71
C ASP A 84 -11.65 7.20 -3.26
N LEU A 85 -10.84 7.62 -2.30
CA LEU A 85 -11.16 7.46 -0.87
C LEU A 85 -12.24 8.45 -0.38
N ALA A 86 -12.57 9.48 -1.16
CA ALA A 86 -13.67 10.39 -0.83
C ALA A 86 -15.02 9.66 -0.73
N GLN A 87 -15.13 8.48 -1.37
CA GLN A 87 -16.28 7.57 -1.26
C GLN A 87 -16.42 6.93 0.13
N LEU A 88 -15.33 6.86 0.90
CA LEU A 88 -15.37 6.42 2.31
C LEU A 88 -15.72 7.56 3.25
N ASP A 89 -15.04 8.70 3.08
CA ASP A 89 -15.25 9.94 3.83
C ASP A 89 -14.85 11.10 2.93
N SER A 90 -15.71 12.10 2.78
CA SER A 90 -15.49 13.23 1.87
C SER A 90 -14.27 14.09 2.22
N LYS A 91 -13.71 13.91 3.43
CA LYS A 91 -12.45 14.56 3.84
C LYS A 91 -11.21 13.83 3.36
N LEU A 92 -11.34 12.59 2.90
CA LEU A 92 -10.22 11.82 2.37
C LEU A 92 -9.97 12.17 0.90
N PRO A 93 -8.71 12.35 0.50
CA PRO A 93 -8.37 12.69 -0.87
C PRO A 93 -8.46 11.47 -1.80
N SER A 94 -8.54 11.74 -3.10
CA SER A 94 -8.20 10.71 -4.09
C SER A 94 -6.69 10.56 -4.16
N TYR A 95 -6.20 9.33 -4.30
CA TYR A 95 -4.81 9.07 -4.63
C TYR A 95 -4.69 8.73 -6.11
N GLU A 96 -3.70 9.28 -6.77
CA GLU A 96 -3.43 9.05 -8.18
C GLU A 96 -1.93 8.85 -8.42
N PHE A 97 -1.61 7.72 -9.02
CA PHE A 97 -0.27 7.34 -9.46
C PHE A 97 -0.29 7.14 -10.96
N ILE A 98 0.65 7.76 -11.67
CA ILE A 98 0.75 7.69 -13.13
C ILE A 98 2.19 7.36 -13.50
N ALA A 99 2.40 6.21 -14.14
CA ALA A 99 3.68 5.81 -14.68
C ALA A 99 3.68 5.98 -16.21
N ILE A 100 4.65 6.71 -16.75
CA ILE A 100 4.82 6.90 -18.20
C ILE A 100 6.31 6.85 -18.53
N GLY A 101 6.73 5.83 -19.28
CA GLY A 101 8.15 5.59 -19.53
C GLY A 101 8.89 5.44 -18.19
N ASN A 102 9.93 6.23 -17.96
CA ASN A 102 10.70 6.18 -16.71
C ASN A 102 10.27 7.23 -15.67
N ASN A 103 9.10 7.84 -15.84
CA ASN A 103 8.54 8.78 -14.88
C ASN A 103 7.42 8.13 -14.08
N LEU A 104 7.36 8.46 -12.79
CA LEU A 104 6.33 8.03 -11.86
C LEU A 104 5.79 9.26 -11.14
N TYR A 105 4.62 9.70 -11.56
CA TYR A 105 3.93 10.83 -10.96
C TYR A 105 3.02 10.37 -9.83
N MET A 106 3.01 11.12 -8.73
CA MET A 106 2.10 10.93 -7.60
C MET A 106 1.43 12.27 -7.32
N ASN A 107 0.12 12.29 -7.12
CA ASN A 107 -0.55 13.52 -6.69
C ASN A 107 -0.12 13.89 -5.26
N LEU A 108 -0.03 15.17 -4.99
CA LEU A 108 0.54 15.68 -3.75
C LEU A 108 -0.36 15.37 -2.54
N ASP A 109 -1.68 15.27 -2.71
CA ASP A 109 -2.59 14.91 -1.61
C ASP A 109 -2.23 13.55 -0.98
N ALA A 110 -1.80 12.59 -1.81
CA ALA A 110 -1.35 11.28 -1.34
C ALA A 110 -0.08 11.39 -0.50
N LEU A 111 0.91 12.16 -0.98
CA LEU A 111 2.16 12.39 -0.26
C LEU A 111 1.92 13.10 1.07
N MET A 112 1.11 14.16 1.06
CA MET A 112 0.82 14.95 2.26
C MET A 112 0.20 14.10 3.36
N GLN A 113 -0.77 13.26 3.02
CA GLN A 113 -1.37 12.36 4.00
C GLN A 113 -0.38 11.30 4.51
N LEU A 114 0.45 10.72 3.65
CA LEU A 114 1.48 9.75 4.05
C LEU A 114 2.53 10.35 4.99
N GLN A 115 2.86 11.63 4.80
CA GLN A 115 3.86 12.36 5.58
C GLN A 115 3.26 13.07 6.80
N ASN A 116 1.97 12.85 7.10
CA ASN A 116 1.25 13.53 8.18
C ASN A 116 1.34 15.07 8.09
N LEU A 117 1.47 15.59 6.87
CA LEU A 117 1.44 17.03 6.61
C LEU A 117 0.00 17.49 6.78
N ASN A 118 -0.22 18.47 7.65
CA ASN A 118 -1.55 19.00 7.92
C ASN A 118 -2.26 19.34 6.59
N GLN A 119 -3.41 18.72 6.32
CA GLN A 119 -4.29 19.07 5.19
C GLN A 119 -5.03 20.38 5.45
N SER A 120 -4.33 21.38 5.99
CA SER A 120 -4.89 22.72 6.06
C SER A 120 -5.08 23.20 4.63
N SER A 121 -6.34 23.43 4.25
CA SER A 121 -6.75 24.14 3.04
C SER A 121 -6.23 25.58 2.94
N GLN A 122 -5.32 25.96 3.85
CA GLN A 122 -4.64 27.25 3.90
C GLN A 122 -3.12 27.13 3.75
N ILE A 123 -2.58 25.94 3.47
CA ILE A 123 -1.17 25.88 3.06
C ILE A 123 -1.08 26.53 1.68
N SER A 124 -0.73 27.82 1.69
CA SER A 124 -0.60 28.68 0.54
C SER A 124 0.88 29.01 0.41
N PHE A 125 1.47 28.58 -0.70
CA PHE A 125 2.81 29.01 -1.10
C PHE A 125 2.69 30.30 -1.92
N GLU A 126 3.81 30.97 -2.20
CA GLU A 126 3.89 31.94 -3.30
C GLU A 126 3.59 31.21 -4.63
N GLY A 127 2.30 31.01 -4.93
CA GLY A 127 1.82 30.30 -6.12
C GLY A 127 0.52 29.48 -6.00
N GLY A 128 -0.10 29.32 -4.83
CA GLY A 128 -1.49 28.79 -4.69
C GLY A 128 -1.70 27.59 -3.75
N ASP A 129 -2.75 26.81 -4.04
CA ASP A 129 -3.20 25.57 -3.34
C ASP A 129 -2.48 24.32 -3.94
N PHE A 130 -2.26 23.28 -3.13
CA PHE A 130 -1.66 22.00 -3.52
C PHE A 130 -2.62 21.07 -4.25
N THR A 131 -3.92 21.34 -4.19
CA THR A 131 -4.94 20.58 -4.91
C THR A 131 -4.58 20.44 -6.39
N GLY A 132 -4.50 19.19 -6.86
CA GLY A 132 -4.19 18.88 -8.27
C GLY A 132 -2.72 19.02 -8.67
N LYS A 133 -1.81 19.25 -7.71
CA LYS A 133 -0.36 19.20 -7.94
C LYS A 133 0.17 17.76 -7.87
N TYR A 134 1.28 17.55 -8.56
CA TYR A 134 1.97 16.26 -8.66
C TYR A 134 3.45 16.43 -8.31
N ILE A 135 4.06 15.33 -7.90
CA ILE A 135 5.51 15.17 -7.86
C ILE A 135 5.91 14.09 -8.84
N ASN A 136 7.11 14.17 -9.41
CA ASN A 136 7.73 13.04 -10.06
C ASN A 136 8.57 12.29 -9.02
N ALA A 137 8.05 11.19 -8.49
CA ALA A 137 8.75 10.35 -7.52
C ALA A 137 10.08 9.80 -8.06
N SER A 138 10.25 9.76 -9.39
CA SER A 138 11.51 9.35 -10.03
C SER A 138 12.64 10.36 -9.89
N ASP A 139 12.30 11.64 -9.66
CA ASP A 139 13.27 12.73 -9.49
C ASP A 139 13.73 12.89 -8.03
N ILE A 140 13.03 12.23 -7.09
CA ILE A 140 13.28 12.29 -5.65
C ILE A 140 13.98 11.01 -5.15
N SER A 141 13.88 9.92 -5.92
CA SER A 141 14.48 8.63 -5.58
C SER A 141 15.89 8.49 -6.15
N ASP A 142 16.86 8.07 -5.33
CA ASP A 142 18.19 7.65 -5.78
C ASP A 142 18.12 6.50 -6.79
N ASN A 143 17.10 5.65 -6.66
CA ASN A 143 16.77 4.59 -7.61
C ASN A 143 15.68 5.06 -8.55
N LYS A 144 16.07 5.57 -9.71
CA LYS A 144 15.15 6.03 -10.75
C LYS A 144 14.18 4.92 -11.13
N PHE A 145 12.89 5.26 -11.20
CA PHE A 145 11.87 4.34 -11.67
C PHE A 145 12.18 3.90 -13.11
N LYS A 146 12.07 2.59 -13.35
CA LYS A 146 12.17 2.00 -14.69
C LYS A 146 10.95 1.15 -14.91
N PHE A 147 10.08 1.54 -15.83
CA PHE A 147 8.87 0.77 -16.12
C PHE A 147 9.20 -0.64 -16.62
N ASP A 148 10.33 -0.81 -17.31
CA ASP A 148 10.77 -2.12 -17.81
C ASP A 148 11.11 -3.10 -16.68
N ASP A 149 11.55 -2.64 -15.51
CA ASP A 149 11.72 -3.50 -14.33
C ASP A 149 10.37 -4.07 -13.85
N TYR A 150 9.28 -3.39 -14.21
CA TYR A 150 7.89 -3.81 -13.98
C TYR A 150 7.21 -4.36 -15.26
N THR A 151 7.90 -4.51 -16.40
CA THR A 151 7.27 -5.14 -17.60
C THR A 151 6.98 -6.63 -17.41
N SER A 152 7.40 -7.20 -16.28
CA SER A 152 6.90 -8.44 -15.66
C SER A 152 5.45 -8.34 -15.14
N LEU A 153 4.73 -7.23 -15.31
CA LEU A 153 3.33 -7.06 -14.88
C LEU A 153 2.34 -8.06 -15.52
N THR A 154 2.73 -8.71 -16.63
CA THR A 154 2.00 -9.85 -17.21
C THR A 154 2.67 -11.19 -16.93
N ASP A 155 3.85 -11.18 -16.30
CA ASP A 155 4.56 -12.39 -15.92
C ASP A 155 3.91 -13.01 -14.69
N VAL A 156 3.13 -14.06 -14.94
CA VAL A 156 2.49 -14.86 -13.91
C VAL A 156 3.35 -16.05 -13.48
N SER A 157 4.62 -16.13 -13.91
CA SER A 157 5.53 -17.23 -13.57
C SER A 157 5.70 -17.41 -12.06
N TRP A 158 5.57 -16.34 -11.28
CA TRP A 158 5.58 -16.39 -9.82
C TRP A 158 4.44 -17.26 -9.25
N LEU A 159 3.30 -17.39 -9.94
CA LEU A 159 2.23 -18.32 -9.52
C LEU A 159 2.71 -19.79 -9.56
N LYS A 160 3.69 -20.11 -10.42
CA LYS A 160 4.23 -21.47 -10.54
C LYS A 160 5.11 -21.84 -9.35
N THR A 161 5.69 -20.86 -8.63
CA THR A 161 6.55 -21.10 -7.46
C THR A 161 5.76 -21.34 -6.17
N LEU A 162 4.45 -21.05 -6.16
CA LEU A 162 3.55 -21.27 -5.02
C LEU A 162 3.26 -22.76 -4.79
N SER A 163 2.87 -23.12 -3.56
CA SER A 163 2.48 -24.49 -3.23
C SER A 163 1.14 -24.84 -3.88
N ASP A 164 0.94 -26.10 -4.26
CA ASP A 164 -0.36 -26.55 -4.77
C ASP A 164 -1.48 -26.39 -3.72
N ASP A 165 -1.12 -26.45 -2.43
CA ASP A 165 -2.04 -26.22 -1.30
C ASP A 165 -2.55 -24.78 -1.21
N ASP A 166 -1.87 -23.82 -1.87
CA ASP A 166 -2.34 -22.43 -1.94
C ASP A 166 -3.53 -22.29 -2.93
N PHE A 167 -3.81 -23.34 -3.72
CA PHE A 167 -4.85 -23.35 -4.74
C PHE A 167 -6.00 -24.30 -4.39
N SER A 168 -7.22 -23.91 -4.74
CA SER A 168 -8.39 -24.77 -4.61
C SER A 168 -9.41 -24.48 -5.71
N THR A 169 -10.37 -25.37 -5.87
CA THR A 169 -11.53 -25.18 -6.74
C THR A 169 -12.82 -25.24 -5.94
N SER A 170 -13.76 -24.35 -6.21
CA SER A 170 -15.09 -24.40 -5.61
C SER A 170 -16.15 -24.08 -6.65
N LYS A 171 -16.96 -25.09 -7.00
CA LYS A 171 -17.89 -25.04 -8.14
C LYS A 171 -17.13 -24.61 -9.40
N ASP A 172 -17.55 -23.51 -10.02
CA ASP A 172 -16.96 -22.95 -11.24
C ASP A 172 -15.74 -22.04 -10.98
N ASN A 173 -15.30 -21.88 -9.73
CA ASN A 173 -14.22 -20.95 -9.36
C ASN A 173 -12.87 -21.66 -9.17
N ALA A 174 -11.83 -21.08 -9.74
CA ALA A 174 -10.44 -21.33 -9.36
C ALA A 174 -10.03 -20.30 -8.30
N ILE A 175 -9.43 -20.76 -7.21
CA ILE A 175 -9.15 -19.94 -6.02
C ILE A 175 -7.67 -20.04 -5.68
N LEU A 176 -7.06 -18.89 -5.41
CA LEU A 176 -5.73 -18.74 -4.82
C LEU A 176 -5.88 -18.14 -3.42
N THR A 177 -5.21 -18.69 -2.43
CA THR A 177 -5.15 -18.15 -1.06
C THR A 177 -3.71 -17.83 -0.72
N LEU A 178 -3.41 -16.56 -0.51
CA LEU A 178 -2.09 -16.08 -0.15
C LEU A 178 -2.05 -15.71 1.33
N THR A 179 -1.13 -16.30 2.08
CA THR A 179 -0.86 -15.89 3.46
C THR A 179 0.09 -14.69 3.49
N VAL A 180 0.19 -14.00 4.63
CA VAL A 180 1.19 -12.93 4.83
C VAL A 180 2.61 -13.43 4.57
N LYS A 181 2.93 -14.66 4.96
CA LYS A 181 4.25 -15.24 4.73
C LYS A 181 4.55 -15.33 3.22
N THR A 182 3.60 -15.85 2.46
CA THR A 182 3.72 -15.98 1.00
C THR A 182 3.82 -14.61 0.32
N LEU A 183 2.94 -13.66 0.69
CA LEU A 183 2.97 -12.28 0.19
C LEU A 183 4.27 -11.57 0.52
N SER A 184 4.75 -11.70 1.76
CA SER A 184 6.00 -11.06 2.20
C SER A 184 7.20 -11.65 1.48
N SER A 185 7.24 -12.97 1.24
CA SER A 185 8.31 -13.60 0.47
C SER A 185 8.33 -13.07 -0.96
N PHE A 186 7.18 -13.04 -1.63
CA PHE A 186 7.06 -12.51 -2.98
C PHE A 186 7.51 -11.04 -3.07
N LEU A 187 7.01 -10.18 -2.18
CA LEU A 187 7.40 -8.77 -2.16
C LEU A 187 8.90 -8.60 -1.86
N ASN A 188 9.44 -9.37 -0.92
CA ASN A 188 10.86 -9.32 -0.60
C ASN A 188 11.73 -9.79 -1.77
N ASP A 189 11.31 -10.82 -2.51
CA ASP A 189 12.05 -11.30 -3.69
C ASP A 189 12.00 -10.25 -4.83
N ALA A 190 10.83 -9.63 -5.03
CA ALA A 190 10.69 -8.51 -5.97
C ALA A 190 11.58 -7.32 -5.57
N ILE A 191 11.65 -6.96 -4.29
CA ILE A 191 12.46 -5.83 -3.79
C ILE A 191 13.96 -6.17 -3.76
N LYS A 192 14.36 -7.40 -3.40
CA LYS A 192 15.77 -7.81 -3.37
C LYS A 192 16.42 -7.80 -4.74
N SER A 193 15.65 -8.05 -5.80
CA SER A 193 16.13 -7.91 -7.18
C SER A 193 16.58 -6.47 -7.52
N SER A 194 16.18 -5.46 -6.74
CA SER A 194 16.51 -4.04 -6.97
C SER A 194 17.66 -3.48 -6.12
N ASN A 195 18.35 -4.31 -5.32
CA ASN A 195 19.57 -3.93 -4.58
C ASN A 195 19.38 -2.70 -3.64
N SER A 196 18.18 -2.52 -3.07
CA SER A 196 17.82 -1.30 -2.32
C SER A 196 17.65 -1.54 -0.81
N LYS A 197 18.05 -0.54 0.01
CA LYS A 197 17.78 -0.45 1.46
C LYS A 197 16.28 -0.40 1.81
N ALA A 198 15.38 -0.40 0.82
CA ALA A 198 13.94 -0.35 1.03
C ALA A 198 13.34 -1.69 1.51
N SER A 199 14.08 -2.80 1.42
CA SER A 199 13.63 -4.14 1.88
C SER A 199 13.30 -4.20 3.36
N ASP A 200 13.95 -3.37 4.18
CA ASP A 200 13.87 -3.49 5.64
C ASP A 200 12.60 -2.81 6.21
N ASN A 201 12.00 -1.87 5.49
CA ASN A 201 10.85 -1.09 5.94
C ASN A 201 9.48 -1.57 5.43
N LEU A 202 9.44 -2.48 4.45
CA LEU A 202 8.20 -2.95 3.80
C LEU A 202 7.81 -4.39 4.16
N SER A 203 8.24 -4.89 5.33
CA SER A 203 7.86 -6.22 5.76
C SER A 203 6.40 -6.24 6.21
N LEU A 204 5.47 -6.64 5.33
CA LEU A 204 4.06 -6.90 5.71
C LEU A 204 3.96 -7.80 6.94
N SER A 205 4.93 -8.70 7.14
CA SER A 205 5.01 -9.59 8.29
C SER A 205 5.32 -8.90 9.62
N SER A 206 5.86 -7.67 9.65
CA SER A 206 6.03 -6.90 10.88
C SER A 206 4.71 -6.30 11.36
N LEU A 207 3.84 -5.90 10.41
CA LEU A 207 2.54 -5.28 10.68
C LEU A 207 1.41 -6.30 10.89
N LEU A 208 1.40 -7.35 10.06
CA LEU A 208 0.32 -8.31 9.97
C LEU A 208 0.70 -9.64 10.60
N SER A 209 -0.26 -10.26 11.29
CA SER A 209 -0.12 -11.61 11.83
C SER A 209 -0.26 -12.66 10.72
N ASN A 210 0.28 -13.86 10.97
CA ASN A 210 0.16 -15.00 10.05
C ASN A 210 -1.29 -15.50 9.88
N LYS A 211 -2.25 -14.97 10.65
CA LYS A 211 -3.68 -15.22 10.44
C LYS A 211 -4.27 -14.40 9.30
N SER A 212 -3.54 -13.40 8.80
CA SER A 212 -4.00 -12.58 7.69
C SER A 212 -3.84 -13.33 6.36
N SER A 213 -4.78 -13.12 5.45
CA SER A 213 -4.80 -13.77 4.15
C SER A 213 -5.48 -12.92 3.09
N LEU A 214 -5.08 -13.14 1.84
CA LEU A 214 -5.73 -12.63 0.64
C LEU A 214 -6.21 -13.82 -0.17
N ARG A 215 -7.52 -13.93 -0.38
CA ARG A 215 -8.13 -14.98 -1.19
C ARG A 215 -8.66 -14.40 -2.49
N ILE A 216 -8.12 -14.84 -3.62
CA ILE A 216 -8.51 -14.41 -4.97
C ILE A 216 -9.29 -15.55 -5.63
N SER A 217 -10.40 -15.23 -6.28
CA SER A 217 -11.26 -16.19 -6.96
C SER A 217 -11.59 -15.69 -8.36
N ILE A 218 -11.35 -16.53 -9.36
CA ILE A 218 -11.65 -16.26 -10.77
C ILE A 218 -12.69 -17.27 -11.22
N ASP A 219 -13.85 -16.81 -11.68
CA ASP A 219 -14.89 -17.69 -12.21
C ASP A 219 -14.59 -18.13 -13.66
N LYS A 220 -15.42 -19.02 -14.21
CA LYS A 220 -15.25 -19.54 -15.58
C LYS A 220 -15.40 -18.48 -16.69
N ASN A 221 -16.00 -17.34 -16.36
CA ASN A 221 -16.20 -16.23 -17.29
C ASN A 221 -15.11 -15.15 -17.12
N GLY A 222 -14.09 -15.40 -16.29
CA GLY A 222 -13.01 -14.45 -16.00
C GLY A 222 -13.36 -13.40 -14.94
N LYS A 223 -14.56 -13.44 -14.34
CA LYS A 223 -14.91 -12.49 -13.28
C LYS A 223 -14.09 -12.76 -12.03
N GLN A 224 -13.43 -11.72 -11.53
CA GLN A 224 -12.52 -11.84 -10.39
C GLN A 224 -13.13 -11.20 -9.14
N THR A 225 -12.95 -11.89 -8.02
CA THR A 225 -13.25 -11.37 -6.67
C THR A 225 -12.06 -11.65 -5.78
N ALA A 226 -11.78 -10.76 -4.83
CA ALA A 226 -10.81 -11.03 -3.79
C ALA A 226 -11.39 -10.71 -2.42
N THR A 227 -10.95 -11.42 -1.40
CA THR A 227 -11.27 -11.12 0.00
C THR A 227 -9.97 -11.02 0.77
N ALA A 228 -9.73 -9.87 1.38
CA ALA A 228 -8.63 -9.66 2.31
C ALA A 228 -9.15 -9.77 3.74
N SER A 229 -8.46 -10.58 4.55
CA SER A 229 -8.64 -10.61 6.00
C SER A 229 -7.31 -10.23 6.63
N LEU A 230 -7.23 -9.05 7.24
CA LEU A 230 -6.04 -8.46 7.83
C LEU A 230 -6.16 -8.50 9.35
N VAL A 231 -5.18 -9.08 10.03
CA VAL A 231 -5.10 -9.13 11.49
C VAL A 231 -3.78 -8.50 11.91
N PHE A 232 -3.85 -7.37 12.61
CA PHE A 232 -2.68 -6.57 12.95
C PHE A 232 -2.02 -7.07 14.24
N LYS A 233 -0.68 -7.14 14.27
CA LYS A 233 0.09 -7.59 15.46
C LYS A 233 0.07 -6.56 16.59
N ASN A 234 0.18 -5.27 16.25
CA ASN A 234 0.28 -4.15 17.20
C ASN A 234 -1.04 -3.37 17.28
N SER A 235 -2.14 -4.09 17.54
CA SER A 235 -3.48 -3.52 17.47
C SER A 235 -3.74 -2.33 18.40
N LYS A 236 -3.08 -2.29 19.55
CA LYS A 236 -3.18 -1.17 20.50
C LYS A 236 -2.56 0.11 19.95
N THR A 237 -1.38 0.02 19.35
CA THR A 237 -0.67 1.16 18.74
C THR A 237 -1.39 1.64 17.49
N LEU A 238 -1.90 0.71 16.67
CA LEU A 238 -2.57 1.04 15.42
C LEU A 238 -4.04 1.43 15.60
N GLY A 239 -4.62 1.26 16.79
CA GLY A 239 -6.05 1.43 17.04
C GLY A 239 -6.95 0.43 16.30
N ILE A 240 -6.40 -0.49 15.51
CA ILE A 240 -7.13 -1.45 14.67
C ILE A 240 -6.58 -2.86 14.93
N SER A 241 -7.45 -3.80 15.25
CA SER A 241 -7.11 -5.21 15.47
C SER A 241 -7.28 -6.08 14.24
N SER A 242 -8.33 -5.84 13.45
CA SER A 242 -8.52 -6.52 12.17
C SER A 242 -9.35 -5.71 11.19
N LEU A 243 -9.12 -5.95 9.91
CA LEU A 243 -9.90 -5.41 8.80
C LEU A 243 -10.21 -6.51 7.79
N ASN A 244 -11.48 -6.66 7.46
CA ASN A 244 -11.95 -7.53 6.38
C ASN A 244 -12.46 -6.66 5.24
N ALA A 245 -11.96 -6.92 4.02
CA ALA A 245 -12.39 -6.22 2.83
C ALA A 245 -12.70 -7.21 1.71
N LYS A 246 -13.71 -6.89 0.91
CA LYS A 246 -14.08 -7.62 -0.30
C LYS A 246 -13.84 -6.73 -1.51
N MET A 247 -13.14 -7.25 -2.49
CA MET A 247 -12.83 -6.60 -3.76
C MET A 247 -13.59 -7.33 -4.88
N THR A 248 -14.24 -6.56 -5.75
CA THR A 248 -14.81 -7.09 -6.99
C THR A 248 -14.16 -6.37 -8.16
N VAL A 249 -13.66 -7.12 -9.12
CA VAL A 249 -13.00 -6.58 -10.31
C VAL A 249 -14.00 -6.58 -11.47
N LYS A 250 -14.08 -5.45 -12.16
CA LYS A 250 -14.88 -5.27 -13.38
C LYS A 250 -13.95 -4.72 -14.46
N ASP A 251 -13.95 -5.36 -15.62
CA ASP A 251 -13.30 -4.82 -16.81
C ASP A 251 -14.04 -3.57 -17.30
N VAL A 252 -13.28 -2.54 -17.67
CA VAL A 252 -13.80 -1.28 -18.17
C VAL A 252 -13.03 -0.84 -19.42
N ASP A 253 -13.58 0.14 -20.14
CA ASP A 253 -12.93 0.67 -21.32
C ASP A 253 -11.60 1.33 -20.96
N TYR A 254 -10.55 0.95 -21.68
CA TYR A 254 -9.22 1.50 -21.47
C TYR A 254 -9.16 2.98 -21.84
N THR A 255 -8.65 3.79 -20.91
CA THR A 255 -8.29 5.18 -21.16
C THR A 255 -6.78 5.33 -21.04
N SER A 256 -6.12 5.89 -22.06
CA SER A 256 -4.67 6.10 -22.00
C SER A 256 -4.30 7.07 -20.89
N PRO A 257 -3.45 6.66 -19.93
CA PRO A 257 -2.87 7.59 -18.97
C PRO A 257 -2.14 8.72 -19.70
N GLN A 258 -2.25 9.92 -19.15
CA GLN A 258 -1.55 11.13 -19.62
C GLN A 258 -0.63 11.63 -18.52
N ALA A 259 0.51 12.18 -18.90
CA ALA A 259 1.37 12.84 -17.93
C ALA A 259 0.63 14.07 -17.40
N PRO A 260 0.79 14.42 -16.12
CA PRO A 260 0.34 15.72 -15.64
C PRO A 260 0.99 16.84 -16.45
N GLU A 261 0.28 17.97 -16.59
CA GLU A 261 0.84 19.17 -17.20
C GLU A 261 2.10 19.61 -16.45
N ALA A 262 3.12 20.08 -17.17
CA ALA A 262 4.39 20.45 -16.54
C ALA A 262 4.23 21.51 -15.43
N SER A 263 3.25 22.41 -15.57
CA SER A 263 2.91 23.45 -14.58
C SER A 263 2.23 22.91 -13.31
N SER A 264 1.74 21.67 -13.32
CA SER A 264 1.19 21.00 -12.14
C SER A 264 2.20 20.08 -11.44
N VAL A 265 3.37 19.85 -12.03
CA VAL A 265 4.45 19.05 -11.42
C VAL A 265 5.39 19.97 -10.64
N LEU A 266 5.51 19.75 -9.33
CA LEU A 266 6.46 20.48 -8.48
C LEU A 266 7.89 19.98 -8.74
N SER A 267 8.82 20.92 -8.81
CA SER A 267 10.25 20.61 -8.77
C SER A 267 10.68 20.11 -7.40
N THR A 268 11.82 19.42 -7.32
CA THR A 268 12.40 18.96 -6.05
C THR A 268 12.60 20.11 -5.07
N THR A 269 13.09 21.27 -5.52
CA THR A 269 13.27 22.45 -4.67
C THR A 269 11.96 22.97 -4.09
N GLN A 270 10.89 23.01 -4.90
CA GLN A 270 9.56 23.42 -4.41
C GLN A 270 9.00 22.41 -3.41
N LEU A 271 9.22 21.11 -3.65
CA LEU A 271 8.81 20.08 -2.71
C LEU A 271 9.59 20.16 -1.39
N THR A 272 10.92 20.31 -1.43
CA THR A 272 11.74 20.45 -0.21
C THR A 272 11.29 21.64 0.62
N SER A 273 11.08 22.80 0.00
CA SER A 273 10.59 24.00 0.70
C SER A 273 9.22 23.78 1.34
N LEU A 274 8.32 23.07 0.66
CA LEU A 274 7.01 22.68 1.19
C LEU A 274 7.15 21.76 2.42
N MET A 275 7.99 20.73 2.31
CA MET A 275 8.24 19.79 3.39
C MET A 275 8.82 20.52 4.61
N GLU A 276 9.86 21.34 4.43
CA GLU A 276 10.50 22.09 5.51
C GLU A 276 9.50 23.03 6.24
N THR A 277 8.62 23.68 5.48
CA THR A 277 7.70 24.68 6.07
C THR A 277 6.51 24.05 6.79
N HIS A 278 6.06 22.86 6.37
CA HIS A 278 4.78 22.30 6.81
C HIS A 278 4.87 20.93 7.49
N TYR A 279 6.05 20.32 7.52
CA TYR A 279 6.26 19.06 8.19
C TYR A 279 6.16 19.19 9.71
N LYS A 280 5.35 18.30 10.29
CA LYS A 280 5.17 18.16 11.73
C LYS A 280 5.41 16.73 12.17
N TYR A 281 6.08 16.55 13.31
CA TYR A 281 6.34 15.23 13.87
C TYR A 281 5.05 14.49 14.21
N SER A 282 4.98 13.24 13.80
CA SER A 282 3.99 12.32 14.35
C SER A 282 4.25 12.12 15.85
N GLN A 283 3.24 11.61 16.57
CA GLN A 283 3.39 11.36 18.01
C GLN A 283 4.54 10.39 18.31
N SER A 284 4.73 9.34 17.50
CA SER A 284 5.82 8.38 17.72
C SER A 284 7.20 8.99 17.48
N GLN A 285 7.34 9.83 16.44
CA GLN A 285 8.60 10.53 16.15
C GLN A 285 8.94 11.52 17.26
N PHE A 286 7.92 12.23 17.75
CA PHE A 286 8.07 13.09 18.90
C PHE A 286 8.48 12.31 20.15
N GLU A 287 7.86 11.16 20.44
CA GLU A 287 8.20 10.34 21.60
C GLU A 287 9.62 9.76 21.54
N GLU A 288 10.09 9.35 20.37
CA GLU A 288 11.48 8.90 20.18
C GLU A 288 12.48 10.02 20.50
N LEU A 289 12.29 11.20 19.90
CA LEU A 289 13.12 12.37 20.18
C LEU A 289 13.00 12.79 21.66
N TYR A 290 11.79 12.87 22.19
CA TYR A 290 11.53 13.27 23.56
C TYR A 290 12.22 12.37 24.57
N ASN A 291 12.14 11.05 24.39
CA ASN A 291 12.79 10.09 25.29
C ASN A 291 14.31 10.14 25.17
N TYR A 292 14.84 10.25 23.94
CA TYR A 292 16.27 10.43 23.72
C TYR A 292 16.80 11.68 24.46
N VAL A 293 16.13 12.82 24.30
CA VAL A 293 16.56 14.06 24.96
C VAL A 293 16.38 13.94 26.47
N LYS A 294 15.26 13.40 26.96
CA LYS A 294 15.01 13.23 28.39
C LYS A 294 16.08 12.38 29.08
N GLU A 295 16.59 11.34 28.44
CA GLU A 295 17.64 10.46 28.99
C GLU A 295 19.01 11.15 29.06
N ASN A 296 19.27 12.14 28.19
CA ASN A 296 20.58 12.79 28.06
C ASN A 296 20.60 14.25 28.54
N ALA A 297 19.43 14.86 28.81
CA ALA A 297 19.30 16.29 29.09
C ALA A 297 20.03 16.74 30.37
N GLY A 298 20.29 15.83 31.31
CA GLY A 298 21.03 16.14 32.55
C GLY A 298 22.48 16.57 32.33
N ASP A 299 23.08 16.19 31.18
CA ASP A 299 24.48 16.46 30.84
C ASP A 299 24.69 17.82 30.13
N PHE A 300 23.61 18.55 29.84
CA PHE A 300 23.63 19.76 29.04
C PHE A 300 22.91 20.92 29.74
N THR A 301 23.30 22.15 29.42
CA THR A 301 22.53 23.33 29.84
C THR A 301 21.28 23.49 28.98
N LYS A 302 20.31 24.24 29.51
CA LYS A 302 19.10 24.59 28.74
C LYS A 302 19.44 25.28 27.42
N GLU A 303 20.39 26.21 27.40
CA GLU A 303 20.78 26.92 26.17
C GLU A 303 21.44 25.98 25.15
N GLN A 304 22.22 25.00 25.61
CA GLN A 304 22.80 23.98 24.72
C GLN A 304 21.72 23.11 24.09
N LEU A 305 20.73 22.66 24.87
CA LEU A 305 19.60 21.88 24.35
C LEU A 305 18.70 22.73 23.44
N ASP A 306 18.40 23.98 23.81
CA ASP A 306 17.59 24.90 23.02
C ASP A 306 18.25 25.19 21.66
N SER A 307 19.58 25.34 21.63
CA SER A 307 20.32 25.51 20.38
C SER A 307 20.44 24.23 19.57
N ALA A 308 20.67 23.08 20.22
CA ALA A 308 20.85 21.80 19.53
C ALA A 308 19.57 21.33 18.83
N PHE A 309 18.41 21.63 19.40
CA PHE A 309 17.10 21.20 18.89
C PHE A 309 16.28 22.36 18.29
N ALA A 310 16.93 23.47 17.92
CA ALA A 310 16.25 24.65 17.37
C ALA A 310 15.43 24.31 16.10
N ASP A 311 16.01 23.51 15.20
CA ASP A 311 15.37 23.08 13.96
C ASP A 311 14.24 22.07 14.24
N ASP A 312 14.47 21.09 15.12
CA ASP A 312 13.45 20.11 15.53
C ASP A 312 12.20 20.77 16.12
N LYS A 313 12.37 21.85 16.89
CA LYS A 313 11.26 22.62 17.48
C LYS A 313 10.35 23.21 16.40
N THR A 314 10.86 23.53 15.21
CA THR A 314 10.05 24.04 14.10
C THR A 314 9.09 22.98 13.54
N HIS A 315 9.41 21.68 13.74
CA HIS A 315 8.60 20.54 13.32
C HIS A 315 7.66 20.02 14.42
N MET A 316 7.65 20.60 15.62
CA MET A 316 6.72 20.21 16.67
C MET A 316 5.35 20.89 16.51
N THR A 317 4.28 20.22 16.94
CA THR A 317 3.00 20.90 17.22
C THR A 317 3.14 21.79 18.45
N ALA A 318 2.18 22.70 18.69
CA ALA A 318 2.22 23.56 19.88
C ALA A 318 2.23 22.74 21.19
N GLU A 319 1.47 21.65 21.24
CA GLU A 319 1.40 20.75 22.39
C GLU A 319 2.71 19.98 22.60
N GLN A 320 3.29 19.44 21.53
CA GLN A 320 4.58 18.75 21.55
C GLN A 320 5.70 19.71 21.98
N LEU A 321 5.75 20.91 21.43
CA LEU A 321 6.73 21.93 21.77
C LEU A 321 6.66 22.31 23.24
N GLN A 322 5.44 22.47 23.77
CA GLN A 322 5.22 22.75 25.19
C GLN A 322 5.75 21.60 26.05
N GLN A 323 5.37 20.35 25.75
CA GLN A 323 5.85 19.16 26.47
C GLN A 323 7.38 19.05 26.45
N PHE A 324 8.00 19.33 25.30
CA PHE A 324 9.44 19.28 25.12
C PHE A 324 10.16 20.35 25.95
N ASN A 325 9.68 21.60 25.90
CA ASN A 325 10.25 22.71 26.68
C ASN A 325 10.09 22.47 28.19
N ASP A 326 8.95 21.94 28.64
CA ASP A 326 8.72 21.62 30.05
C ASP A 326 9.68 20.54 30.55
N MET A 327 9.94 19.52 29.73
CA MET A 327 10.92 18.48 30.03
C MET A 327 12.35 19.04 30.13
N ILE A 328 12.78 19.87 29.15
CA ILE A 328 14.10 20.52 29.20
C ILE A 328 14.23 21.33 30.49
N ASN A 329 13.23 22.15 30.81
CA ASN A 329 13.24 22.96 32.03
C ASN A 329 13.38 22.11 33.29
N GLN A 330 12.67 20.99 33.39
CA GLN A 330 12.75 20.09 34.56
C GLN A 330 14.12 19.40 34.67
N ALA A 331 14.65 18.89 33.55
CA ALA A 331 15.91 18.18 33.52
C ALA A 331 17.10 19.09 33.90
N THR A 332 17.13 20.32 33.39
CA THR A 332 18.24 21.26 33.63
C THR A 332 18.12 22.04 34.94
N SER A 333 16.92 22.12 35.54
CA SER A 333 16.76 22.69 36.88
C SER A 333 17.29 21.76 37.98
N SER A 334 17.37 20.46 37.70
CA SER A 334 17.78 19.43 38.66
C SER A 334 19.31 19.26 38.75
N SER A 335 20.05 19.71 37.75
CA SER A 335 21.53 19.67 37.67
C SER A 335 22.22 20.95 38.21
N SER A 336 21.44 21.91 38.70
CA SER A 336 21.92 23.20 39.25
C SER A 336 22.03 23.23 40.79
N ASN A 337 21.91 22.09 41.47
CA ASN A 337 22.12 21.91 42.93
C ASN A 337 23.33 21.03 43.20
#